data_AF-A0A7S4F4P2-F1
#
_entry.id   AF-A0A7S4F4P2-F1
#
_cell.length_a   1.000
_cell.length_b   1.000
_cell.length_c   1.000
_cell.angle_alpha   90.00
_cell.angle_beta   90.00
_cell.angle_gamma   90.00
#
_symmetry.space_group_name_H-M   'P 1'
#
loop_
_entity.id
_entity.type
_entity.pdbx_description
1 polymer ?
#
loop_
_entity_poly.entity_id
_entity_poly.type
_entity_poly.pdbx_seq_one_letter_code
_entity_poly.pdbx_strand_id
1 'polypeptide(L)'
;ELMELGYCSEAEAAAIAAGAADEPTNNAALHALGALSLSDAATDTNLKVDEVSATLGYPPDDFQKRCLSVINDASLDLLAMAPTGSGKTAVALMAILQAFRLGKRAVYTSPIKALSNQKYSEFRDWFAKRRIGAGVTLLTGDIKIRASPGTKHELIICTSEILRNKLVKNPDEPPPSPPAADAATVQNHVGGMRDLDLDNLGCVISDEIHYINDADRGAVWEETLMHLPSNVQLVALSATLHEPELFLEWIGRARGRPGKIVTRTDRHVPLHVGFLDRRRGEFQEFFGTHGEKKGHFDMNSYTDMCKRLLDP
;
A
#
# COMPACT_ATOMS: atom_id res chain seq x y z
N GLU A 1 -18.04 2.04 -25.99
CA GLU A 1 -17.11 1.37 -25.06
C GLU A 1 -17.71 0.98 -23.70
N LEU A 2 -17.82 1.84 -22.67
CA LEU A 2 -18.30 1.39 -21.34
C LEU A 2 -19.78 0.93 -21.31
N MET A 3 -20.65 1.50 -22.14
CA MET A 3 -22.04 1.04 -22.30
C MET A 3 -22.16 -0.30 -23.02
N GLU A 4 -21.32 -0.55 -24.04
CA GLU A 4 -21.33 -1.84 -24.77
C GLU A 4 -20.88 -3.02 -23.91
N LEU A 5 -20.13 -2.71 -22.84
CA LEU A 5 -19.70 -3.68 -21.83
C LEU A 5 -20.66 -3.81 -20.64
N GLY A 6 -21.81 -3.11 -20.65
CA GLY A 6 -22.85 -3.23 -19.63
C GLY A 6 -22.51 -2.63 -18.26
N TYR A 7 -21.44 -1.83 -18.16
CA TYR A 7 -20.96 -1.25 -16.88
C TYR A 7 -21.61 0.09 -16.52
N CYS A 8 -22.50 0.64 -17.37
CA CYS A 8 -23.10 1.94 -17.19
C CYS A 8 -24.45 1.99 -17.91
N SER A 9 -25.48 2.55 -17.28
CA SER A 9 -26.77 2.82 -17.93
C SER A 9 -26.71 4.07 -18.83
N GLU A 10 -27.64 4.20 -19.79
CA GLU A 10 -27.74 5.40 -20.64
C GLU A 10 -27.91 6.69 -19.82
N ALA A 11 -28.65 6.61 -18.70
CA ALA A 11 -28.86 7.76 -17.81
C ALA A 11 -27.58 8.18 -17.09
N GLU A 12 -26.74 7.23 -16.67
CA GLU A 12 -25.44 7.52 -16.03
C GLU A 12 -24.42 8.05 -17.03
N ALA A 13 -24.41 7.53 -18.27
CA ALA A 13 -23.56 8.05 -19.34
C ALA A 13 -23.95 9.49 -19.71
N ALA A 14 -25.26 9.79 -19.75
CA ALA A 14 -25.78 11.14 -19.97
C ALA A 14 -25.43 12.09 -18.82
N ALA A 15 -25.47 11.63 -17.56
CA ALA A 15 -25.06 12.42 -16.40
C ALA A 15 -23.56 12.74 -16.38
N ILE A 16 -22.71 11.79 -16.81
CA ILE A 16 -21.26 12.00 -16.95
C ILE A 16 -20.96 13.01 -18.07
N ALA A 17 -21.71 12.95 -19.18
CA ALA A 17 -21.59 13.91 -20.27
C ALA A 17 -22.16 15.31 -19.91
N ALA A 18 -23.18 15.37 -19.07
CA ALA A 18 -23.86 16.61 -18.66
C ALA A 18 -23.23 17.28 -17.42
N GLY A 19 -22.44 16.57 -16.62
CA GLY A 19 -21.86 17.02 -15.34
C GLY A 19 -20.71 18.03 -15.41
N ALA A 20 -20.58 18.79 -16.50
CA ALA A 20 -19.63 19.89 -16.65
C ALA A 20 -20.24 21.26 -16.27
N ALA A 21 -21.11 21.31 -15.26
CA ALA A 21 -21.66 22.55 -14.73
C ALA A 21 -21.43 22.63 -13.21
N ASP A 22 -20.61 23.60 -12.82
CA ASP A 22 -20.19 23.96 -11.45
C ASP A 22 -21.36 24.09 -10.47
N GLU A 23 -21.29 23.38 -9.34
CA GLU A 23 -21.86 23.85 -8.07
C GLU A 23 -20.79 24.66 -7.30
N PRO A 24 -21.13 25.83 -6.73
CA PRO A 24 -20.17 26.72 -6.09
C PRO A 24 -19.81 26.20 -4.69
N THR A 25 -18.94 25.20 -4.63
CA THR A 25 -18.33 24.72 -3.39
C THR A 25 -16.89 25.21 -3.31
N ASN A 26 -16.69 26.38 -2.69
CA ASN A 26 -15.44 26.82 -2.05
C ASN A 26 -14.10 26.46 -2.76
N ASN A 27 -14.12 26.48 -4.10
CA ASN A 27 -13.08 25.86 -4.93
C ASN A 27 -11.81 26.73 -5.01
N ALA A 28 -11.85 27.99 -4.57
CA ALA A 28 -10.71 28.88 -4.59
C ALA A 28 -9.55 28.39 -3.70
N ALA A 29 -9.83 27.71 -2.57
CA ALA A 29 -8.80 27.10 -1.74
C ALA A 29 -8.25 25.79 -2.34
N LEU A 30 -9.12 24.96 -2.97
CA LEU A 30 -8.70 23.73 -3.64
C LEU A 30 -7.90 23.98 -4.94
N HIS A 31 -8.20 25.07 -5.65
CA HIS A 31 -7.44 25.48 -6.84
C HIS A 31 -6.07 26.08 -6.49
N ALA A 32 -5.89 26.64 -5.29
CA ALA A 32 -4.60 27.09 -4.77
C ALA A 32 -3.79 25.97 -4.10
N LEU A 33 -4.45 24.89 -3.66
CA LEU A 33 -3.84 23.68 -3.08
C LEU A 33 -3.54 22.60 -4.13
N GLY A 34 -3.49 23.00 -5.39
CA GLY A 34 -2.99 22.17 -6.47
C GLY A 34 -1.55 21.76 -6.20
N ALA A 35 -1.34 20.45 -6.23
CA ALA A 35 -0.07 19.77 -6.20
C ALA A 35 0.64 19.81 -4.84
N LEU A 36 0.85 18.62 -4.26
CA LEU A 36 2.20 18.30 -3.84
C LEU A 36 3.12 18.89 -4.90
N SER A 37 3.81 19.98 -4.59
CA SER A 37 4.76 20.59 -5.51
C SER A 37 5.90 19.59 -5.64
N LEU A 38 5.71 18.55 -6.44
CA LEU A 38 6.71 17.63 -6.96
C LEU A 38 7.57 18.38 -7.99
N SER A 39 7.71 19.70 -7.81
CA SER A 39 8.56 20.57 -8.59
C SER A 39 10.01 20.21 -8.26
N ASP A 40 10.83 20.17 -9.29
CA ASP A 40 12.24 19.76 -9.23
C ASP A 40 13.13 20.75 -8.45
N ALA A 41 12.53 21.69 -7.71
CA ALA A 41 13.18 22.80 -7.00
C ALA A 41 12.85 22.85 -5.49
N ALA A 42 12.20 21.82 -4.92
CA ALA A 42 11.98 21.77 -3.47
C ALA A 42 13.31 21.56 -2.74
N THR A 43 13.79 22.58 -2.03
CA THR A 43 14.95 22.48 -1.12
C THR A 43 14.70 21.56 0.08
N ASP A 44 13.44 21.16 0.29
CA ASP A 44 13.01 20.26 1.35
C ASP A 44 12.55 18.91 0.76
N THR A 45 13.39 17.90 0.97
CA THR A 45 13.19 16.53 0.48
C THR A 45 12.16 15.74 1.27
N ASN A 46 11.70 16.26 2.41
CA ASN A 46 10.81 15.53 3.32
C ASN A 46 9.35 15.93 3.11
N LEU A 47 8.47 14.94 3.13
CA LEU A 47 7.04 15.14 3.07
C LEU A 47 6.52 15.70 4.39
N LYS A 48 5.78 16.82 4.35
CA LYS A 48 5.26 17.47 5.55
C LYS A 48 3.87 16.96 5.91
N VAL A 49 3.53 16.98 7.20
CA VAL A 49 2.21 16.56 7.70
C VAL A 49 1.08 17.36 7.06
N ASP A 50 1.26 18.66 6.82
CA ASP A 50 0.24 19.51 6.20
C ASP A 50 0.00 19.15 4.72
N GLU A 51 1.07 18.85 3.99
CA GLU A 51 0.99 18.38 2.60
C GLU A 51 0.29 17.01 2.52
N VAL A 52 0.63 16.10 3.44
CA VAL A 52 -0.06 14.80 3.56
C VAL A 52 -1.53 15.01 3.89
N SER A 53 -1.85 15.91 4.82
CA SER A 53 -3.23 16.19 5.24
C SER A 53 -4.08 16.69 4.07
N ALA A 54 -3.55 17.65 3.30
CA ALA A 54 -4.20 18.15 2.09
C ALA A 54 -4.37 17.04 1.04
N THR A 55 -3.32 16.24 0.82
CA THR A 55 -3.32 15.19 -0.21
C THR A 55 -4.21 14.01 0.16
N LEU A 56 -4.33 13.65 1.44
CA LEU A 56 -5.25 12.62 1.94
C LEU A 56 -6.67 13.14 2.13
N GLY A 57 -6.86 14.45 2.30
CA GLY A 57 -8.16 15.08 2.55
C GLY A 57 -8.64 14.96 4.00
N TYR A 58 -7.77 14.53 4.91
CA TYR A 58 -8.00 14.43 6.35
C TYR A 58 -6.65 14.49 7.08
N PRO A 59 -6.60 14.97 8.32
CA PRO A 59 -5.36 15.01 9.09
C PRO A 59 -4.88 13.60 9.44
N PRO A 60 -3.59 13.28 9.23
CA PRO A 60 -3.02 12.03 9.71
C PRO A 60 -3.15 11.90 11.22
N ASP A 61 -3.46 10.70 11.69
CA ASP A 61 -3.45 10.39 13.12
C ASP A 61 -2.01 10.21 13.65
N ASP A 62 -1.86 9.99 14.96
CA ASP A 62 -0.53 9.89 15.58
C ASP A 62 0.27 8.65 15.16
N PHE A 63 -0.39 7.53 14.85
CA PHE A 63 0.27 6.36 14.29
C PHE A 63 0.83 6.68 12.90
N GLN A 64 0.02 7.30 12.06
CA GLN A 64 0.38 7.74 10.71
C GLN A 64 1.52 8.78 10.73
N LYS A 65 1.48 9.77 11.64
CA LYS A 65 2.57 10.75 11.82
C LYS A 65 3.89 10.09 12.23
N ARG A 66 3.85 9.12 13.16
CA ARG A 66 5.05 8.35 13.54
C ARG A 66 5.60 7.57 12.36
N CYS A 67 4.74 6.93 11.57
CA CYS A 67 5.15 6.25 10.32
C CYS A 67 5.78 7.24 9.33
N LEU A 68 5.17 8.40 9.11
CA LEU A 68 5.70 9.45 8.22
C LEU A 68 7.10 9.90 8.63
N SER A 69 7.35 10.05 9.93
CA SER A 69 8.69 10.37 10.44
C SER A 69 9.74 9.33 10.07
N VAL A 70 9.38 8.04 10.01
CA VAL A 70 10.29 6.96 9.59
C VAL A 70 10.43 6.93 8.07
N ILE A 71 9.33 7.15 7.34
CA ILE A 71 9.33 7.22 5.87
C ILE A 71 10.26 8.34 5.37
N ASN A 72 10.25 9.50 6.03
CA ASN A 72 11.14 10.61 5.69
C ASN A 72 12.62 10.32 6.02
N ASP A 73 12.91 9.34 6.89
CA ASP A 73 14.28 8.90 7.16
C ASP A 73 14.70 7.83 6.15
N ALA A 74 15.35 8.27 5.08
CA ALA A 74 15.84 7.39 4.01
C ALA A 74 16.93 6.41 4.46
N SER A 75 17.37 6.39 5.72
CA SER A 75 18.28 5.38 6.28
C SER A 75 17.56 4.21 6.98
N LEU A 76 16.27 4.36 7.29
CA LEU A 76 15.48 3.38 8.01
C LEU A 76 14.48 2.65 7.10
N ASP A 77 14.25 1.37 7.38
CA ASP A 77 13.04 0.67 6.96
C ASP A 77 11.91 0.84 7.99
N LEU A 78 10.66 0.69 7.55
CA LEU A 78 9.48 0.79 8.41
C LEU A 78 8.77 -0.55 8.48
N LEU A 79 8.51 -1.03 9.71
CA LEU A 79 7.54 -2.07 10.00
C LEU A 79 6.32 -1.42 10.70
N ALA A 80 5.25 -1.20 9.96
CA ALA A 80 4.02 -0.60 10.47
C ALA A 80 2.99 -1.68 10.83
N MET A 81 2.72 -1.81 12.12
CA MET A 81 1.80 -2.80 12.67
C MET A 81 0.50 -2.15 13.12
N ALA A 82 -0.60 -2.50 12.48
CA ALA A 82 -1.92 -2.03 12.89
C ALA A 82 -3.05 -2.98 12.43
N PRO A 83 -4.13 -3.13 13.20
CA PRO A 83 -5.29 -3.93 12.79
C PRO A 83 -5.86 -3.50 11.44
N THR A 84 -6.50 -4.40 10.71
CA THR A 84 -7.22 -4.08 9.47
C THR A 84 -8.29 -3.02 9.73
N GLY A 85 -8.41 -2.04 8.81
CA GLY A 85 -9.24 -0.86 9.00
C GLY A 85 -8.60 0.28 9.81
N SER A 86 -7.34 0.15 10.24
CA SER A 86 -6.67 1.17 11.08
C SER A 86 -5.81 2.16 10.30
N GLY A 87 -5.97 2.25 8.97
CA GLY A 87 -5.31 3.26 8.14
C GLY A 87 -3.93 2.89 7.57
N LYS A 88 -3.57 1.60 7.47
CA LYS A 88 -2.32 1.14 6.84
C LYS A 88 -2.16 1.62 5.38
N THR A 89 -3.25 1.69 4.62
CA THR A 89 -3.24 2.24 3.24
C THR A 89 -2.74 3.69 3.20
N ALA A 90 -3.02 4.50 4.22
CA ALA A 90 -2.51 5.87 4.28
C ALA A 90 -0.99 5.89 4.46
N VAL A 91 -0.43 4.94 5.24
CA VAL A 91 1.02 4.77 5.39
C VAL A 91 1.66 4.38 4.05
N ALA A 92 1.04 3.45 3.31
CA ALA A 92 1.47 3.11 1.95
C ALA A 92 1.49 4.35 1.03
N LEU A 93 0.40 5.13 1.03
CA LEU A 93 0.30 6.37 0.25
C LEU A 93 1.39 7.37 0.64
N MET A 94 1.66 7.59 1.92
CA MET A 94 2.75 8.48 2.37
C MET A 94 4.11 8.03 1.84
N ALA A 95 4.39 6.73 1.85
CA ALA A 95 5.64 6.17 1.32
C ALA A 95 5.76 6.38 -0.20
N ILE A 96 4.65 6.19 -0.94
CA ILE A 96 4.59 6.41 -2.38
C ILE A 96 4.81 7.90 -2.71
N LEU A 97 4.11 8.80 -2.00
CA LEU A 97 4.23 10.24 -2.19
C LEU A 97 5.65 10.74 -1.86
N GLN A 98 6.28 10.19 -0.81
CA GLN A 98 7.67 10.51 -0.48
C GLN A 98 8.64 10.03 -1.57
N ALA A 99 8.45 8.82 -2.11
CA ALA A 99 9.25 8.36 -3.25
C ALA A 99 9.08 9.28 -4.47
N PHE A 100 7.85 9.68 -4.78
CA PHE A 100 7.58 10.61 -5.88
C PHE A 100 8.19 11.99 -5.65
N ARG A 101 8.20 12.50 -4.41
CA ARG A 101 8.86 13.76 -4.05
C ARG A 101 10.35 13.72 -4.32
N LEU A 102 10.97 12.56 -4.09
CA LEU A 102 12.38 12.33 -4.38
C LEU A 102 12.66 12.07 -5.88
N GLY A 103 11.65 12.21 -6.75
CA GLY A 103 11.75 11.90 -8.17
C GLY A 103 11.96 10.40 -8.46
N LYS A 104 11.64 9.54 -7.48
CA LYS A 104 11.82 8.08 -7.55
C LYS A 104 10.50 7.38 -7.82
N ARG A 105 10.59 6.12 -8.22
CA ARG A 105 9.44 5.21 -8.36
C ARG A 105 9.11 4.52 -7.04
N ALA A 106 7.91 3.93 -6.97
CA ALA A 106 7.49 3.09 -5.86
C ALA A 106 6.94 1.75 -6.37
N VAL A 107 7.18 0.69 -5.62
CA VAL A 107 6.56 -0.62 -5.86
C VAL A 107 5.61 -0.93 -4.71
N TYR A 108 4.41 -1.43 -5.03
CA TYR A 108 3.48 -2.01 -4.07
C TYR A 108 3.36 -3.50 -4.36
N THR A 109 3.71 -4.34 -3.38
CA THR A 109 3.56 -5.78 -3.48
C THR A 109 2.46 -6.30 -2.57
N SER A 110 1.66 -7.23 -3.08
CA SER A 110 0.62 -7.92 -2.31
C SER A 110 0.73 -9.45 -2.51
N PRO A 111 0.30 -10.26 -1.53
CA PRO A 111 0.50 -11.71 -1.57
C PRO A 111 -0.37 -12.43 -2.62
N ILE A 112 -1.46 -11.79 -3.07
CA ILE A 112 -2.47 -12.42 -3.94
C ILE A 112 -2.77 -11.50 -5.13
N LYS A 113 -2.92 -12.10 -6.32
CA LYS A 113 -3.26 -11.41 -7.58
C LYS A 113 -4.54 -10.59 -7.49
N ALA A 114 -5.59 -11.14 -6.88
CA ALA A 114 -6.87 -10.45 -6.71
C ALA A 114 -6.70 -9.13 -5.92
N LEU A 115 -5.87 -9.15 -4.87
CA LEU A 115 -5.53 -7.95 -4.12
C LEU A 115 -4.71 -6.97 -4.97
N SER A 116 -3.77 -7.43 -5.80
CA SER A 116 -3.04 -6.56 -6.73
C SER A 116 -3.99 -5.85 -7.70
N ASN A 117 -4.95 -6.56 -8.27
CA ASN A 117 -5.94 -6.00 -9.20
C ASN A 117 -6.84 -4.96 -8.51
N GLN A 118 -7.29 -5.27 -7.29
CA GLN A 118 -8.06 -4.34 -6.48
C GLN A 118 -7.25 -3.08 -6.18
N LYS A 119 -6.01 -3.22 -5.72
CA LYS A 119 -5.12 -2.09 -5.41
C LYS A 119 -4.82 -1.25 -6.64
N TYR A 120 -4.68 -1.88 -7.81
CA TYR A 120 -4.53 -1.16 -9.07
C TYR A 120 -5.69 -0.22 -9.35
N SER A 121 -6.94 -0.71 -9.27
CA SER A 121 -8.10 0.15 -9.45
C SER A 121 -8.16 1.25 -8.40
N GLU A 122 -7.95 0.89 -7.12
CA GLU A 122 -8.00 1.84 -6.01
C GLU A 122 -6.98 2.98 -6.17
N PHE A 123 -5.72 2.67 -6.45
CA PHE A 123 -4.67 3.68 -6.59
C PHE A 123 -4.84 4.53 -7.84
N ARG A 124 -5.21 3.93 -8.97
CA ARG A 124 -5.47 4.67 -10.21
C ARG A 124 -6.59 5.67 -10.02
N ASP A 125 -7.72 5.24 -9.48
CA ASP A 125 -8.89 6.09 -9.28
C ASP A 125 -8.60 7.17 -8.23
N TRP A 126 -7.80 6.84 -7.20
CA TRP A 126 -7.39 7.81 -6.18
C TRP A 126 -6.46 8.87 -6.74
N PHE A 127 -5.43 8.51 -7.53
CA PHE A 127 -4.55 9.49 -8.18
C PHE A 127 -5.32 10.40 -9.13
N ALA A 128 -6.25 9.84 -9.93
CA ALA A 128 -7.10 10.62 -10.81
C ALA A 128 -7.98 11.64 -10.03
N LYS A 129 -8.67 11.17 -8.97
CA LYS A 129 -9.51 12.03 -8.12
C LYS A 129 -8.72 13.15 -7.44
N ARG A 130 -7.46 12.90 -7.10
CA ARG A 130 -6.57 13.90 -6.47
C ARG A 130 -5.74 14.70 -7.47
N ARG A 131 -5.94 14.50 -8.78
CA ARG A 131 -5.20 15.15 -9.88
C ARG A 131 -3.68 14.99 -9.72
N ILE A 132 -3.24 13.83 -9.23
CA ILE A 132 -1.83 13.48 -9.11
C ILE A 132 -1.39 12.89 -10.45
N GLY A 133 -0.42 13.52 -11.11
CA GLY A 133 0.14 13.09 -12.40
C GLY A 133 1.05 11.85 -12.29
N ALA A 134 0.56 10.81 -11.62
CA ALA A 134 1.27 9.54 -11.44
C ALA A 134 0.60 8.43 -12.26
N GLY A 135 1.42 7.64 -12.94
CA GLY A 135 0.99 6.44 -13.65
C GLY A 135 0.99 5.23 -12.71
N VAL A 136 0.07 4.31 -12.99
CA VAL A 136 0.00 3.04 -12.26
C VAL A 136 0.22 1.90 -13.24
N THR A 137 1.21 1.06 -12.93
CA THR A 137 1.55 -0.16 -13.67
C THR A 137 1.08 -1.36 -12.84
N LEU A 138 0.47 -2.36 -13.47
CA LEU A 138 0.07 -3.64 -12.84
C LEU A 138 0.82 -4.79 -13.53
N LEU A 139 1.59 -5.54 -12.74
CA LEU A 139 2.34 -6.70 -13.20
C LEU A 139 1.97 -7.92 -12.35
N THR A 140 1.13 -8.79 -12.91
CA THR A 140 0.89 -10.14 -12.39
C THR A 140 1.46 -11.17 -13.38
N GLY A 141 1.40 -12.46 -13.04
CA GLY A 141 1.86 -13.52 -13.95
C GLY A 141 1.08 -13.59 -15.28
N ASP A 142 -0.13 -13.06 -15.30
CA ASP A 142 -1.10 -13.13 -16.40
C ASP A 142 -1.45 -11.76 -17.01
N ILE A 143 -1.42 -10.69 -16.21
CA ILE A 143 -1.80 -9.35 -16.63
C ILE A 143 -0.59 -8.42 -16.54
N LYS A 144 -0.33 -7.70 -17.63
CA LYS A 144 0.71 -6.65 -17.71
C LYS A 144 0.10 -5.39 -18.27
N ILE A 145 -0.26 -4.46 -17.38
CA ILE A 145 -0.76 -3.13 -17.75
C ILE A 145 0.32 -2.12 -17.37
N ARG A 146 0.78 -1.34 -18.35
CA ARG A 146 1.85 -0.34 -18.16
C ARG A 146 1.25 1.06 -18.08
N ALA A 147 1.82 1.89 -17.22
CA ALA A 147 1.62 3.33 -17.29
C ALA A 147 2.10 3.89 -18.65
N SER A 148 1.54 5.04 -19.06
CA SER A 148 1.92 5.67 -20.32
C SER A 148 3.42 6.02 -20.35
N PRO A 149 4.11 5.86 -21.50
CA PRO A 149 5.50 6.24 -21.64
C PRO A 149 5.75 7.71 -21.26
N GLY A 150 6.89 8.00 -20.62
CA GLY A 150 7.26 9.36 -20.21
C GLY A 150 6.57 9.85 -18.92
N THR A 151 5.83 8.99 -18.22
CA THR A 151 5.27 9.34 -16.91
C THR A 151 6.38 9.63 -15.90
N LYS A 152 6.37 10.83 -15.29
CA LYS A 152 7.38 11.28 -14.32
C LYS A 152 7.35 10.48 -13.01
N HIS A 153 6.15 10.14 -12.52
CA HIS A 153 5.94 9.41 -11.27
C HIS A 153 5.20 8.11 -11.54
N GLU A 154 5.75 6.97 -11.12
CA GLU A 154 5.17 5.66 -11.43
C GLU A 154 5.09 4.78 -10.18
N LEU A 155 3.88 4.27 -9.94
CA LEU A 155 3.60 3.21 -8.97
C LEU A 155 3.47 1.87 -9.70
N ILE A 156 4.31 0.90 -9.34
CA ILE A 156 4.27 -0.45 -9.89
C ILE A 156 3.62 -1.37 -8.87
N ILE A 157 2.46 -1.94 -9.21
CA ILE A 157 1.75 -2.90 -8.39
C ILE A 157 2.04 -4.29 -8.93
N CYS A 158 2.48 -5.21 -8.07
CA CYS A 158 2.81 -6.57 -8.48
C CYS A 158 2.60 -7.59 -7.36
N THR A 159 2.62 -8.87 -7.70
CA THR A 159 2.70 -9.92 -6.67
C THR A 159 4.14 -10.10 -6.19
N SER A 160 4.32 -10.73 -5.03
CA SER A 160 5.64 -11.01 -4.45
C SER A 160 6.50 -11.87 -5.38
N GLU A 161 5.91 -12.84 -6.08
CA GLU A 161 6.61 -13.70 -7.05
C GLU A 161 7.15 -12.89 -8.24
N ILE A 162 6.37 -11.93 -8.74
CA ILE A 162 6.82 -11.07 -9.84
C ILE A 162 7.96 -10.18 -9.37
N LEU A 163 7.84 -9.54 -8.21
CA LEU A 163 8.93 -8.73 -7.65
C LEU A 163 10.19 -9.57 -7.42
N ARG A 164 10.04 -10.78 -6.86
CA ARG A 164 11.14 -11.73 -6.65
C ARG A 164 11.88 -12.02 -7.94
N ASN A 165 11.16 -12.35 -9.01
CA ASN A 165 11.78 -12.67 -10.30
C ASN A 165 12.53 -11.48 -10.91
N LYS A 166 12.10 -10.24 -10.61
CA LYS A 166 12.82 -9.04 -11.04
C LYS A 166 14.10 -8.78 -10.23
N LEU A 167 14.12 -9.19 -8.97
CA LEU A 167 15.24 -9.02 -8.05
C LEU A 167 16.27 -10.15 -8.17
N VAL A 168 15.80 -11.39 -8.24
CA VAL A 168 16.60 -12.61 -8.33
C VAL A 168 16.87 -12.89 -9.79
N LYS A 169 18.07 -12.53 -10.26
CA LYS A 169 18.54 -12.94 -11.59
C LYS A 169 18.98 -14.39 -11.56
N ASN A 170 18.46 -15.20 -12.47
CA ASN A 170 19.06 -16.51 -12.75
C ASN A 170 20.40 -16.27 -13.47
N PRO A 171 21.54 -16.78 -12.94
CA PRO A 171 22.82 -16.70 -13.65
C PRO A 171 22.81 -17.42 -15.01
N ASP A 172 21.83 -18.30 -15.25
CA ASP A 172 21.66 -19.09 -16.48
C ASP A 172 20.69 -18.48 -17.51
N GLU A 173 20.08 -17.32 -17.23
CA GLU A 173 19.17 -16.68 -18.20
C GLU A 173 20.00 -16.04 -19.32
N PRO A 174 19.84 -16.47 -20.59
CA PRO A 174 20.59 -15.88 -21.69
C PRO A 174 20.26 -14.39 -21.78
N PRO A 175 21.25 -13.53 -22.05
CA PRO A 175 21.01 -12.09 -22.18
C PRO A 175 19.89 -11.86 -23.19
N PRO A 176 18.91 -10.98 -22.89
CA PRO A 176 17.83 -10.70 -23.81
C PRO A 176 18.43 -10.23 -25.13
N SER A 177 17.86 -10.73 -26.24
CA SER A 177 18.29 -10.36 -27.59
C SER A 177 18.41 -8.84 -27.67
N PRO A 178 19.54 -8.29 -28.17
CA PRO A 178 19.74 -6.86 -28.21
C PRO A 178 18.56 -6.20 -28.95
N PRO A 179 18.06 -5.05 -28.46
CA PRO A 179 17.07 -4.28 -29.20
C PRO A 179 17.62 -4.03 -30.60
N ALA A 180 16.76 -4.22 -31.61
CA ALA A 180 17.08 -3.87 -32.98
C ALA A 180 17.69 -2.47 -33.01
N ALA A 181 18.87 -2.38 -33.60
CA ALA A 181 19.79 -1.26 -33.46
C ALA A 181 19.12 0.08 -33.77
N ASP A 182 18.94 0.91 -32.73
CA ASP A 182 18.91 2.36 -32.82
C ASP A 182 19.79 2.92 -31.70
N ALA A 183 20.66 3.84 -32.11
CA ALA A 183 21.96 4.07 -31.52
C ALA A 183 21.99 5.03 -30.31
N ALA A 184 23.13 4.94 -29.61
CA ALA A 184 23.70 5.90 -28.66
C ALA A 184 23.17 5.87 -27.23
N THR A 185 23.78 5.04 -26.38
CA THR A 185 24.61 5.50 -25.23
C THR A 185 25.30 4.26 -24.62
N VAL A 186 26.58 4.06 -24.93
CA VAL A 186 27.44 3.05 -24.29
C VAL A 186 28.48 3.79 -23.47
N GLN A 187 28.35 3.77 -22.14
CA GLN A 187 29.37 4.00 -21.08
C GLN A 187 28.60 4.11 -19.74
N ASN A 188 28.78 3.34 -18.67
CA ASN A 188 29.89 2.56 -18.14
C ASN A 188 29.36 1.22 -17.57
N HIS A 189 29.98 0.11 -17.94
CA HIS A 189 29.52 -1.24 -17.61
C HIS A 189 30.30 -1.83 -16.43
N VAL A 190 29.59 -2.05 -15.32
CA VAL A 190 29.90 -3.13 -14.36
C VAL A 190 28.62 -3.96 -14.21
N GLY A 191 28.66 -5.18 -14.77
CA GLY A 191 27.88 -6.37 -14.36
C GLY A 191 26.35 -6.27 -14.26
N GLY A 192 25.66 -6.69 -15.32
CA GLY A 192 24.29 -7.20 -15.25
C GLY A 192 23.21 -6.20 -15.67
N MET A 193 22.58 -6.45 -16.83
CA MET A 193 21.45 -5.70 -17.39
C MET A 193 20.38 -5.42 -16.31
N ARG A 194 20.11 -4.14 -16.00
CA ARG A 194 19.18 -3.73 -14.93
C ARG A 194 17.74 -3.96 -15.39
N ASP A 195 16.87 -4.44 -14.50
CA ASP A 195 15.44 -4.43 -14.77
C ASP A 195 14.98 -2.97 -14.74
N LEU A 196 14.55 -2.45 -15.89
CA LEU A 196 14.12 -1.06 -16.06
C LEU A 196 12.97 -0.67 -15.12
N ASP A 197 12.21 -1.64 -14.62
CA ASP A 197 11.12 -1.39 -13.66
C ASP A 197 11.65 -1.09 -12.25
N LEU A 198 12.85 -1.57 -11.92
CA LEU A 198 13.50 -1.37 -10.63
C LEU A 198 14.54 -0.23 -10.65
N ASP A 199 14.82 0.33 -11.84
CA ASP A 199 15.65 1.52 -11.97
C ASP A 199 14.97 2.71 -11.28
N ASN A 200 15.76 3.47 -10.52
CA ASN A 200 15.32 4.65 -9.77
C ASN A 200 14.19 4.36 -8.75
N LEU A 201 14.17 3.16 -8.17
CA LEU A 201 13.23 2.78 -7.12
C LEU A 201 13.56 3.46 -5.79
N GLY A 202 12.57 4.11 -5.17
CA GLY A 202 12.71 4.78 -3.86
C GLY A 202 12.25 3.91 -2.71
N CYS A 203 11.13 3.20 -2.88
CA CYS A 203 10.59 2.33 -1.85
C CYS A 203 9.85 1.12 -2.42
N VAL A 204 9.76 0.08 -1.60
CA VAL A 204 8.85 -1.06 -1.77
C VAL A 204 7.90 -1.10 -0.59
N ILE A 205 6.60 -1.04 -0.88
CA ILE A 205 5.53 -1.27 0.08
C ILE A 205 5.20 -2.76 0.03
N SER A 206 5.44 -3.45 1.14
CA SER A 206 5.10 -4.86 1.32
C SER A 206 3.84 -4.99 2.16
N ASP A 207 2.71 -5.23 1.51
CA ASP A 207 1.43 -5.35 2.19
C ASP A 207 1.17 -6.77 2.67
N GLU A 208 0.54 -6.89 3.84
CA GLU A 208 0.25 -8.18 4.50
C GLU A 208 1.49 -9.06 4.73
N ILE A 209 2.57 -8.48 5.27
CA ILE A 209 3.85 -9.21 5.47
C ILE A 209 3.74 -10.42 6.42
N HIS A 210 2.64 -10.57 7.14
CA HIS A 210 2.37 -11.77 7.93
C HIS A 210 2.24 -13.06 7.09
N TYR A 211 2.05 -12.94 5.76
CA TYR A 211 2.14 -14.05 4.82
C TYR A 211 3.55 -14.66 4.71
N ILE A 212 4.57 -14.06 5.32
CA ILE A 212 5.90 -14.69 5.44
C ILE A 212 5.83 -16.02 6.21
N ASN A 213 4.86 -16.19 7.11
CA ASN A 213 4.63 -17.42 7.86
C ASN A 213 3.77 -18.45 7.11
N ASP A 214 3.38 -18.16 5.86
CA ASP A 214 2.62 -19.09 5.02
C ASP A 214 3.51 -20.26 4.59
N ALA A 215 3.03 -21.49 4.75
CA ALA A 215 3.84 -22.69 4.52
C ALA A 215 4.24 -22.87 3.04
N ASP A 216 3.42 -22.40 2.11
CA ASP A 216 3.63 -22.60 0.67
C ASP A 216 4.31 -21.38 0.03
N ARG A 217 4.04 -20.19 0.54
CA ARG A 217 4.45 -18.90 -0.09
C ARG A 217 5.44 -18.09 0.73
N GLY A 218 5.69 -18.45 1.99
CA GLY A 218 6.60 -17.73 2.88
C GLY A 218 8.01 -17.59 2.33
N ALA A 219 8.52 -18.66 1.70
CA ALA A 219 9.85 -18.66 1.08
C ALA A 219 10.01 -17.59 -0.01
N VAL A 220 8.96 -17.34 -0.82
CA VAL A 220 8.99 -16.28 -1.84
C VAL A 220 9.13 -14.91 -1.18
N TRP A 221 8.42 -14.68 -0.07
CA TRP A 221 8.54 -13.44 0.70
C TRP A 221 9.94 -13.25 1.26
N GLU A 222 10.49 -14.29 1.88
CA GLU A 222 11.86 -14.27 2.40
C GLU A 222 12.87 -13.92 1.30
N GLU A 223 12.84 -14.64 0.18
CA GLU A 223 13.72 -14.40 -0.97
C GLU A 223 13.57 -12.96 -1.49
N THR A 224 12.33 -12.49 -1.68
CA THR A 224 12.06 -11.14 -2.19
C THR A 224 12.67 -10.06 -1.30
N LEU A 225 12.43 -10.17 0.02
CA LEU A 225 12.86 -9.18 0.99
C LEU A 225 14.38 -9.19 1.16
N MET A 226 15.02 -10.37 1.18
CA MET A 226 16.48 -10.48 1.29
C MET A 226 17.21 -9.92 0.07
N HIS A 227 16.66 -10.08 -1.13
CA HIS A 227 17.29 -9.55 -2.36
C HIS A 227 16.97 -8.08 -2.63
N LEU A 228 16.14 -7.44 -1.80
CA LEU A 228 15.81 -6.03 -1.97
C LEU A 228 17.04 -5.14 -1.64
N PRO A 229 17.52 -4.30 -2.57
CA PRO A 229 18.71 -3.50 -2.36
C PRO A 229 18.61 -2.58 -1.14
N SER A 230 19.75 -2.32 -0.46
CA SER A 230 19.81 -1.48 0.75
C SER A 230 19.56 0.01 0.48
N ASN A 231 19.64 0.44 -0.77
CA ASN A 231 19.32 1.81 -1.20
C ASN A 231 17.81 2.03 -1.47
N VAL A 232 16.99 0.97 -1.40
CA VAL A 232 15.54 1.03 -1.54
C VAL A 232 14.92 0.91 -0.15
N GLN A 233 14.04 1.83 0.24
CA GLN A 233 13.38 1.74 1.55
C GLN A 233 12.29 0.65 1.53
N LEU A 234 12.26 -0.23 2.54
CA LEU A 234 11.14 -1.15 2.75
C LEU A 234 10.12 -0.51 3.69
N VAL A 235 8.87 -0.53 3.27
CA VAL A 235 7.70 -0.18 4.09
C VAL A 235 6.82 -1.42 4.22
N ALA A 236 7.07 -2.19 5.26
CA ALA A 236 6.34 -3.41 5.58
C ALA A 236 5.08 -3.10 6.39
N LEU A 237 3.92 -3.60 5.95
CA LEU A 237 2.63 -3.39 6.58
C LEU A 237 2.09 -4.73 7.07
N SER A 238 1.65 -4.80 8.33
CA SER A 238 1.04 -6.01 8.88
C SER A 238 -0.04 -5.72 9.92
N ALA A 239 -0.99 -6.63 10.05
CA ALA A 239 -1.96 -6.65 11.15
C ALA A 239 -1.59 -7.59 12.29
N THR A 240 -0.91 -8.71 12.00
CA THR A 240 -0.88 -9.90 12.88
C THR A 240 0.48 -10.59 12.95
N LEU A 241 1.56 -9.91 12.53
CA LEU A 241 2.90 -10.51 12.60
C LEU A 241 3.28 -10.87 14.04
N HIS A 242 3.64 -12.13 14.26
CA HIS A 242 4.15 -12.62 15.54
C HIS A 242 5.61 -12.19 15.70
N GLU A 243 6.01 -11.79 16.92
CA GLU A 243 7.39 -11.39 17.26
C GLU A 243 8.02 -10.43 16.23
N PRO A 244 7.42 -9.25 16.03
CA PRO A 244 7.85 -8.31 15.00
C PRO A 244 9.29 -7.81 15.20
N GLU A 245 9.81 -7.84 16.42
CA GLU A 245 11.19 -7.55 16.75
C GLU A 245 12.16 -8.54 16.10
N LEU A 246 11.84 -9.84 16.11
CA LEU A 246 12.67 -10.87 15.47
C LEU A 246 12.67 -10.71 13.95
N PHE A 247 11.50 -10.42 13.37
CA PHE A 247 11.40 -10.11 11.95
C PHE A 247 12.28 -8.90 11.59
N LEU A 248 12.21 -7.82 12.39
CA LEU A 248 12.97 -6.60 12.13
C LEU A 248 14.49 -6.84 12.26
N GLU A 249 14.90 -7.63 13.25
CA GLU A 249 16.31 -8.00 13.43
C GLU A 249 16.82 -8.84 12.26
N TRP A 250 16.07 -9.86 11.85
CA TRP A 250 16.41 -10.71 10.71
C TRP A 250 16.54 -9.89 9.43
N ILE A 251 15.52 -9.09 9.08
CA ILE A 251 15.55 -8.34 7.82
C ILE A 251 16.62 -7.25 7.83
N GLY A 252 16.87 -6.64 8.99
CA GLY A 252 17.91 -5.64 9.14
C GLY A 252 19.31 -6.20 8.93
N ARG A 253 19.56 -7.44 9.40
CA ARG A 253 20.80 -8.18 9.11
C ARG A 253 20.90 -8.58 7.65
N ALA A 254 19.84 -9.16 7.08
CA ALA A 254 19.84 -9.67 5.71
C ALA A 254 20.09 -8.55 4.67
N ARG A 255 19.51 -7.37 4.88
CA ARG A 255 19.63 -6.22 3.97
C ARG A 255 20.76 -5.26 4.34
N GLY A 256 21.39 -5.43 5.51
CA GLY A 256 22.39 -4.49 6.03
C GLY A 256 21.84 -3.09 6.28
N ARG A 257 20.57 -2.99 6.67
CA ARG A 257 19.84 -1.73 6.81
C ARG A 257 18.96 -1.76 8.07
N PRO A 258 19.08 -0.78 9.00
CA PRO A 258 18.25 -0.77 10.19
C PRO A 258 16.78 -0.47 9.86
N GLY A 259 15.88 -0.94 10.71
CA GLY A 259 14.46 -0.64 10.60
C GLY A 259 13.87 -0.17 11.92
N LYS A 260 12.63 0.34 11.85
CA LYS A 260 11.88 0.82 13.02
C LYS A 260 10.45 0.27 13.00
N ILE A 261 10.01 -0.23 14.16
CA ILE A 261 8.65 -0.70 14.37
C ILE A 261 7.78 0.48 14.80
N VAL A 262 6.64 0.63 14.17
CA VAL A 262 5.58 1.54 14.61
C VAL A 262 4.30 0.72 14.77
N THR A 263 3.80 0.64 16.00
CA THR A 263 2.63 -0.18 16.33
C THR A 263 1.45 0.68 16.76
N ARG A 264 0.25 0.20 16.40
CA ARG A 264 -1.04 0.62 16.92
C ARG A 264 -1.83 -0.62 17.33
N THR A 265 -2.48 -0.55 18.49
CA THR A 265 -3.35 -1.64 19.01
C THR A 265 -4.81 -1.24 19.10
N ASP A 266 -5.14 0.05 18.93
CA ASP A 266 -6.50 0.55 18.82
C ASP A 266 -7.10 0.37 17.42
N ARG A 267 -8.44 0.27 17.35
CA ARG A 267 -9.23 0.23 16.11
C ARG A 267 -10.03 1.51 16.01
N HIS A 268 -10.00 2.17 14.85
CA HIS A 268 -10.86 3.32 14.57
C HIS A 268 -12.34 2.97 14.55
N VAL A 269 -12.67 1.80 13.99
CA VAL A 269 -14.03 1.25 13.99
C VAL A 269 -14.08 0.15 15.04
N PRO A 270 -14.79 0.37 16.16
CA PRO A 270 -15.01 -0.65 17.17
C PRO A 270 -15.65 -1.90 16.57
N LEU A 271 -15.22 -3.06 17.05
CA LEU A 271 -15.95 -4.31 16.85
C LEU A 271 -16.69 -4.65 18.13
N HIS A 272 -17.94 -5.04 17.93
CA HIS A 272 -18.76 -5.68 18.94
C HIS A 272 -18.92 -7.14 18.53
N VAL A 273 -18.48 -8.05 19.38
CA VAL A 273 -18.62 -9.48 19.16
C VAL A 273 -19.62 -10.00 20.17
N GLY A 274 -20.66 -10.64 19.64
CA GLY A 274 -21.83 -10.96 20.41
C GLY A 274 -22.73 -11.95 19.71
N PHE A 275 -23.86 -12.20 20.33
CA PHE A 275 -24.91 -13.06 19.81
C PHE A 275 -26.18 -12.27 19.54
N LEU A 276 -26.83 -12.58 18.43
CA LEU A 276 -28.14 -12.03 18.08
C LEU A 276 -29.23 -13.04 18.46
N ASP A 277 -29.97 -12.75 19.52
CA ASP A 277 -31.17 -13.50 19.88
C ASP A 277 -32.30 -13.14 18.92
N ARG A 278 -32.56 -14.02 17.95
CA ARG A 278 -33.62 -13.81 16.94
C ARG A 278 -35.04 -13.85 17.52
N ARG A 279 -35.26 -14.52 18.66
CA ARG A 279 -36.58 -14.62 19.28
C ARG A 279 -36.98 -13.29 19.91
N ARG A 280 -36.01 -12.59 20.48
CA ARG A 280 -36.20 -11.29 21.15
C ARG A 280 -35.81 -10.08 20.29
N GLY A 281 -35.05 -10.29 19.21
CA GLY A 281 -34.50 -9.21 18.41
C GLY A 281 -33.39 -8.44 19.11
N GLU A 282 -32.68 -9.09 20.04
CA GLU A 282 -31.68 -8.43 20.91
C GLU A 282 -30.26 -8.90 20.56
N PHE A 283 -29.32 -7.96 20.49
CA PHE A 283 -27.89 -8.26 20.39
C PHE A 283 -27.25 -8.17 21.76
N GLN A 284 -26.59 -9.26 22.18
CA GLN A 284 -25.81 -9.30 23.40
C GLN A 284 -24.32 -9.41 23.09
N GLU A 285 -23.58 -8.37 23.46
CA GLU A 285 -22.13 -8.33 23.32
C GLU A 285 -21.44 -9.09 24.46
N PHE A 286 -20.53 -10.01 24.12
CA PHE A 286 -19.67 -10.71 25.09
C PHE A 286 -18.18 -10.43 24.88
N PHE A 287 -17.79 -9.74 23.80
CA PHE A 287 -16.42 -9.25 23.62
C PHE A 287 -16.41 -7.94 22.84
N GLY A 288 -15.79 -6.92 23.43
CA GLY A 288 -15.66 -5.59 22.83
C GLY A 288 -14.21 -5.25 22.52
N THR A 289 -13.97 -4.49 21.44
CA THR A 289 -12.63 -3.95 21.15
C THR A 289 -12.44 -2.49 21.58
N HIS A 290 -13.34 -1.96 22.41
CA HIS A 290 -13.45 -0.53 22.73
C HIS A 290 -14.06 -0.31 24.13
N GLY A 291 -13.97 0.93 24.64
CA GLY A 291 -14.50 1.31 25.94
C GLY A 291 -13.91 0.50 27.10
N GLU A 292 -14.68 0.36 28.17
CA GLU A 292 -14.31 -0.44 29.36
C GLU A 292 -14.21 -1.95 29.07
N LYS A 293 -14.82 -2.42 27.96
CA LYS A 293 -14.81 -3.82 27.56
C LYS A 293 -13.65 -4.19 26.61
N LYS A 294 -12.74 -3.26 26.28
CA LYS A 294 -11.67 -3.49 25.30
C LYS A 294 -10.79 -4.69 25.69
N GLY A 295 -10.80 -5.71 24.83
CA GLY A 295 -9.96 -6.90 25.01
C GLY A 295 -10.44 -7.83 26.13
N HIS A 296 -11.59 -7.54 26.73
CA HIS A 296 -12.19 -8.36 27.78
C HIS A 296 -13.27 -9.27 27.19
N PHE A 297 -13.17 -10.56 27.47
CA PHE A 297 -14.20 -11.54 27.14
C PHE A 297 -15.10 -11.73 28.37
N ASP A 298 -16.35 -11.32 28.26
CA ASP A 298 -17.38 -11.49 29.29
C ASP A 298 -17.92 -12.93 29.25
N MET A 299 -17.24 -13.79 30.02
CA MET A 299 -17.59 -15.21 30.15
C MET A 299 -18.99 -15.42 30.72
N ASN A 300 -19.49 -14.50 31.55
CA ASN A 300 -20.83 -14.61 32.13
C ASN A 300 -21.89 -14.39 31.04
N SER A 301 -21.75 -13.32 30.24
CA SER A 301 -22.63 -13.05 29.11
C SER A 301 -22.62 -14.19 28.09
N TYR A 302 -21.44 -14.74 27.79
CA TYR A 302 -21.31 -15.89 26.90
C TYR A 302 -21.99 -17.15 27.45
N THR A 303 -21.78 -17.46 28.73
CA THR A 303 -22.38 -18.66 29.37
C THR A 303 -23.90 -18.54 29.44
N ASP A 304 -24.41 -17.35 29.73
CA ASP A 304 -25.85 -17.09 29.77
C ASP A 304 -26.49 -17.21 28.38
N MET A 305 -25.80 -16.75 27.33
CA MET A 305 -26.18 -17.02 25.94
C MET A 305 -26.24 -18.54 25.65
N CYS A 306 -25.22 -19.31 26.03
CA CYS A 306 -25.21 -20.76 25.81
C CYS A 306 -26.43 -21.44 26.48
N LYS A 307 -26.79 -21.03 27.70
CA LYS A 307 -27.98 -21.54 28.38
C LYS A 307 -29.25 -21.20 27.62
N ARG A 308 -29.41 -19.95 27.18
CA ARG A 308 -30.58 -19.48 26.41
C ARG A 308 -30.74 -20.16 25.06
N LEU A 309 -29.64 -20.57 24.41
CA LEU A 309 -29.67 -21.31 23.16
C LEU A 309 -30.11 -22.78 23.33
N LEU A 310 -29.85 -23.36 24.51
CA LEU A 310 -30.14 -24.76 24.82
C LEU A 310 -31.52 -24.94 25.46
N ASP A 311 -32.18 -23.85 25.88
CA ASP A 311 -33.54 -23.87 26.42
C ASP A 311 -34.55 -23.71 25.25
N PRO A 312 -35.34 -24.75 24.93
CA PRO A 312 -36.21 -24.79 23.74
C PRO A 312 -37.20 -23.64 23.60
#